data_AF-A0A1V4BWJ8-F1
#
_entry.id   AF-A0A1V4BWJ8-F1
#
_cell.length_a   1.000
_cell.length_b   1.000
_cell.length_c   1.000
_cell.angle_alpha   90.00
_cell.angle_beta   90.00
_cell.angle_gamma   90.00
#
_symmetry.space_group_name_H-M   'P 1'
#
loop_
_entity.id
_entity.type
_entity.pdbx_description
1 polymer ?
#
loop_
_entity_poly.entity_id
_entity_poly.type
_entity_poly.pdbx_seq_one_letter_code
_entity_poly.pdbx_strand_id
1 'polypeptide(L)'
;MILPNPDISSTPLDVFISYSHRDEKLRETLGLHLASLQRQGVIKSWHDRKISAGTEWRQAIDENLNSAEIILLLISENFIASDYCYDLEMERAIARHDAGEARVIPIILKPVDWSGAPFGKLQALPKNAKPVTTWSNRGEAFLNIAEGIRHAAMEMATVLTDKQPTVLPEPQQSAKATEMPTQSEPLKPTVTPDKIQQEISLESPEGQVSIDSRFYITSPYEERCYEEIQKPGSLIRIKSPHNMGKSSLMAKVLAQASQLGYRAVTIDLEQTNQKFFDDLDKFMQWFCASVGKPLGVRVKIEEYWDDIFGANDNSTDYFEKYLLEGDDRPLVLAIDNFDRIFKYADIETDLCGLLRGWHESSKIKKLWQKLRLIIVHSQESYAQRDINQSPFNVGLPIELGEFTPEQVQELVARHGLTWTEGELEQFMGLIGGHPYMVRSALYHIAAGDLSLAEFLRTAPTEAGIYSDYLRGHLKTLEDYPELGAAMKLVITSEAPVRLRSEESFKLDSMGLVVRVDNNVKPRCDLYRRYFCDRLGGN
;
A
#
# COMPACT_ATOMS: atom_id res chain seq x y z
N MET A 1 29.40 40.42 19.84
CA MET A 1 28.32 41.11 19.11
C MET A 1 27.34 40.04 18.68
N ILE A 2 26.30 39.81 19.48
CA ILE A 2 25.25 38.83 19.21
C ILE A 2 24.24 39.54 18.32
N LEU A 3 24.12 39.14 17.05
CA LEU A 3 23.07 39.63 16.18
C LEU A 3 21.72 39.11 16.72
N PRO A 4 20.66 39.94 16.71
CA PRO A 4 19.35 39.52 17.18
C PRO A 4 18.82 38.41 16.27
N ASN A 5 18.38 37.31 16.90
CA ASN A 5 17.66 36.23 16.24
C ASN A 5 16.32 36.83 15.77
N PRO A 6 15.98 36.80 14.47
CA PRO A 6 14.66 37.23 14.04
C PRO A 6 13.63 36.31 14.71
N ASP A 7 12.58 36.91 15.29
CA ASP A 7 11.40 36.18 15.77
C ASP A 7 10.82 35.38 14.60
N ILE A 8 11.13 34.08 14.54
CA ILE A 8 10.48 33.14 13.63
C ILE A 8 9.24 32.65 14.38
N SER A 9 8.18 33.46 14.37
CA SER A 9 6.82 33.01 14.65
C SER A 9 6.19 32.34 13.42
N SER A 10 6.97 31.57 12.65
CA SER A 10 6.45 30.75 11.56
C SER A 10 6.42 29.29 12.00
N THR A 11 5.28 28.63 11.82
CA THR A 11 5.13 27.18 11.96
C THR A 11 6.24 26.46 11.19
N PRO A 12 6.89 25.43 11.76
CA PRO A 12 7.91 24.67 11.05
C PRO A 12 7.31 24.01 9.81
N LEU A 13 8.00 24.09 8.67
CA LEU A 13 7.53 23.49 7.41
C LEU A 13 7.71 21.97 7.43
N ASP A 14 6.69 21.23 7.04
CA ASP A 14 6.72 19.79 6.85
C ASP A 14 7.53 19.43 5.59
N VAL A 15 8.49 18.51 5.78
CA VAL A 15 9.42 18.07 4.73
C VAL A 15 9.19 16.58 4.42
N PHE A 16 8.92 16.29 3.15
CA PHE A 16 8.88 14.92 2.62
C PHE A 16 10.19 14.59 1.89
N ILE A 17 10.69 13.36 2.03
CA ILE A 17 11.92 12.90 1.37
C ILE A 17 11.61 11.64 0.56
N SER A 18 11.64 11.77 -0.77
CA SER A 18 11.55 10.64 -1.69
C SER A 18 12.95 10.18 -2.08
N TYR A 19 13.22 8.88 -1.94
CA TYR A 19 14.52 8.29 -2.23
C TYR A 19 14.40 6.77 -2.43
N SER A 20 15.35 6.18 -3.16
CA SER A 20 15.45 4.72 -3.24
C SER A 20 15.98 4.14 -1.94
N HIS A 21 15.37 3.08 -1.40
CA HIS A 21 15.87 2.37 -0.21
C HIS A 21 17.32 1.87 -0.36
N ARG A 22 17.83 1.73 -1.59
CA ARG A 22 19.24 1.40 -1.85
C ARG A 22 20.22 2.52 -1.49
N ASP A 23 19.73 3.74 -1.31
CA ASP A 23 20.51 4.93 -0.96
C ASP A 23 20.28 5.40 0.49
N GLU A 24 19.70 4.53 1.34
CA GLU A 24 19.40 4.75 2.76
C GLU A 24 20.54 5.43 3.53
N LYS A 25 21.79 4.97 3.34
CA LYS A 25 22.96 5.52 4.06
C LYS A 25 23.19 7.01 3.77
N LEU A 26 22.95 7.43 2.53
CA LEU A 26 23.08 8.84 2.13
C LEU A 26 21.91 9.66 2.68
N ARG A 27 20.71 9.08 2.73
CA ARG A 27 19.54 9.68 3.39
C ARG A 27 19.76 9.88 4.89
N GLU A 28 20.26 8.87 5.60
CA GLU A 28 20.62 8.97 7.02
C GLU A 28 21.64 10.07 7.27
N THR A 29 22.67 10.14 6.43
CA THR A 29 23.71 11.18 6.52
C THR A 29 23.11 12.58 6.31
N LEU A 30 22.24 12.75 5.31
CA LEU A 30 21.52 14.01 5.11
C LEU A 30 20.70 14.40 6.35
N GLY A 31 20.01 13.44 6.97
CA GLY A 31 19.26 13.66 8.21
C GLY A 31 20.10 14.26 9.34
N LEU A 32 21.35 13.81 9.50
CA LEU A 32 22.29 14.37 10.49
C LEU A 32 22.61 15.85 10.22
N HIS A 33 22.74 16.24 8.95
CA HIS A 33 23.00 17.61 8.55
C HIS A 33 21.75 18.52 8.68
N LEU A 34 20.54 17.95 8.59
CA LEU A 34 19.28 18.68 8.77
C LEU A 34 18.88 18.85 10.25
N ALA A 35 19.53 18.14 11.18
CA ALA A 35 19.20 18.17 12.61
C ALA A 35 19.22 19.60 13.21
N SER A 36 20.10 20.47 12.74
CA SER A 36 20.13 21.87 13.19
C SER A 36 18.90 22.66 12.76
N LEU A 37 18.35 22.40 11.57
CA LEU A 37 17.14 23.08 11.08
C LEU A 37 15.90 22.62 11.82
N GLN A 38 15.84 21.34 12.14
CA GLN A 38 14.78 20.74 12.97
C GLN A 38 14.75 21.36 14.37
N ARG A 39 15.92 21.43 15.04
CA ARG A 39 16.04 22.03 16.39
C ARG A 39 15.70 23.51 16.43
N GLN A 40 15.90 24.21 15.31
CA GLN A 40 15.57 25.63 15.16
C GLN A 40 14.11 25.86 14.77
N GLY A 41 13.31 24.80 14.59
CA GLY A 41 11.91 24.92 14.16
C GLY A 41 11.74 25.45 12.74
N VAL A 42 12.79 25.38 11.90
CA VAL A 42 12.71 25.81 10.49
C VAL A 42 11.98 24.76 9.66
N ILE A 43 12.22 23.48 9.97
CA ILE A 43 11.56 22.35 9.32
C ILE A 43 11.11 21.34 10.37
N LYS A 44 9.99 20.69 10.11
CA LYS A 44 9.53 19.49 10.81
C LYS A 44 9.92 18.31 9.95
N SER A 45 10.95 17.57 10.37
CA SER A 45 11.41 16.44 9.55
C SER A 45 10.49 15.24 9.73
N TRP A 46 9.95 14.77 8.62
CA TRP A 46 9.41 13.42 8.54
C TRP A 46 10.52 12.45 8.11
N HIS A 47 10.58 11.31 8.81
CA HIS A 47 11.38 10.15 8.43
C HIS A 47 10.39 9.07 8.02
N ASP A 48 10.54 8.52 6.81
CA ASP A 48 9.86 7.34 6.24
C ASP A 48 9.41 6.25 7.25
N ARG A 49 10.11 6.11 8.39
CA ARG A 49 9.87 5.11 9.45
C ARG A 49 8.93 5.49 10.60
N LYS A 50 8.13 6.55 10.52
CA LYS A 50 7.08 6.83 11.53
C LYS A 50 5.66 6.48 11.10
N ILE A 51 5.53 5.45 10.26
CA ILE A 51 4.27 4.74 10.14
C ILE A 51 4.16 3.80 11.34
N SER A 52 3.19 4.07 12.21
CA SER A 52 2.82 3.14 13.29
C SER A 52 2.45 1.80 12.67
N ALA A 53 2.94 0.70 13.26
CA ALA A 53 2.62 -0.64 12.77
C ALA A 53 1.08 -0.80 12.68
N GLY A 54 0.56 -1.02 11.47
CA GLY A 54 -0.88 -1.11 11.19
C GLY A 54 -1.47 -0.04 10.26
N THR A 55 -0.73 0.98 9.84
CA THR A 55 -1.19 1.92 8.80
C THR A 55 -0.67 1.50 7.43
N GLU A 56 -1.52 1.55 6.40
CA GLU A 56 -1.13 1.25 5.03
C GLU A 56 -0.01 2.17 4.55
N TRP A 57 1.09 1.57 4.10
CA TRP A 57 2.31 2.29 3.75
C TRP A 57 2.11 3.27 2.58
N ARG A 58 1.29 2.91 1.59
CA ARG A 58 0.99 3.76 0.44
C ARG A 58 0.17 4.98 0.83
N GLN A 59 -0.91 4.79 1.60
CA GLN A 59 -1.75 5.88 2.08
C GLN A 59 -0.96 6.89 2.93
N ALA A 60 -0.08 6.40 3.81
CA ALA A 60 0.76 7.27 4.62
C ALA A 60 1.82 8.02 3.79
N ILE A 61 2.33 7.45 2.69
CA ILE A 61 3.22 8.18 1.78
C ILE A 61 2.43 9.27 1.05
N ASP A 62 1.26 8.97 0.51
CA ASP A 62 0.41 9.94 -0.19
C ASP A 62 -0.04 11.09 0.73
N GLU A 63 -0.44 10.80 1.96
CA GLU A 63 -0.82 11.82 2.93
C GLU A 63 0.35 12.76 3.27
N ASN A 64 1.56 12.21 3.46
CA ASN A 64 2.76 13.00 3.73
C ASN A 64 3.22 13.78 2.50
N LEU A 65 3.15 13.17 1.31
CA LEU A 65 3.46 13.81 0.04
C LEU A 65 2.48 14.93 -0.27
N ASN A 66 1.20 14.82 0.08
CA ASN A 66 0.18 15.84 -0.16
C ASN A 66 0.18 16.96 0.89
N SER A 67 0.67 16.72 2.10
CA SER A 67 0.70 17.72 3.18
C SER A 67 2.03 18.49 3.26
N ALA A 68 3.15 17.91 2.81
CA ALA A 68 4.46 18.56 2.92
C ALA A 68 4.54 19.87 2.12
N GLU A 69 5.14 20.91 2.68
CA GLU A 69 5.46 22.14 1.94
C GLU A 69 6.80 22.05 1.21
N ILE A 70 7.74 21.21 1.68
CA ILE A 70 9.02 20.98 0.99
C ILE A 70 9.14 19.49 0.64
N ILE A 71 9.45 19.19 -0.62
CA ILE A 71 9.63 17.83 -1.13
C ILE A 71 11.07 17.68 -1.62
N LEU A 72 11.84 16.77 -1.01
CA LEU A 72 13.22 16.48 -1.37
C LEU A 72 13.27 15.20 -2.21
N LEU A 73 13.81 15.27 -3.43
CA LEU A 73 14.01 14.10 -4.29
C LEU A 73 15.48 13.70 -4.26
N LEU A 74 15.84 12.57 -3.65
CA LEU A 74 17.23 12.12 -3.57
C LEU A 74 17.60 11.30 -4.81
N ILE A 75 18.19 11.98 -5.79
CA ILE A 75 18.43 11.48 -7.14
C ILE A 75 19.71 10.62 -7.18
N SER A 76 19.55 9.38 -7.67
CA SER A 76 20.60 8.39 -7.89
C SER A 76 20.23 7.49 -9.08
N GLU A 77 21.16 6.64 -9.53
CA GLU A 77 20.85 5.59 -10.50
C GLU A 77 19.72 4.65 -10.03
N ASN A 78 19.60 4.39 -8.73
CA ASN A 78 18.52 3.55 -8.19
C ASN A 78 17.19 4.29 -8.09
N PHE A 79 17.21 5.62 -7.92
CA PHE A 79 16.01 6.45 -7.90
C PHE A 79 15.40 6.55 -9.30
N ILE A 80 16.23 6.79 -10.32
CA ILE A 80 15.79 6.87 -11.72
C ILE A 80 15.30 5.50 -12.24
N ALA A 81 15.92 4.39 -11.83
CA ALA A 81 15.55 3.04 -12.26
C ALA A 81 14.36 2.41 -11.50
N SER A 82 13.77 3.13 -10.54
CA SER A 82 12.70 2.61 -9.69
C SER A 82 11.34 3.13 -10.18
N ASP A 83 10.58 2.27 -10.87
CA ASP A 83 9.24 2.57 -11.42
C ASP A 83 8.30 3.20 -10.37
N TYR A 84 8.44 2.83 -9.09
CA TYR A 84 7.61 3.34 -8.00
C TYR A 84 7.88 4.82 -7.62
N CYS A 85 9.13 5.29 -7.73
CA CYS A 85 9.47 6.67 -7.38
C CYS A 85 9.31 7.62 -8.58
N TYR A 86 9.22 7.08 -9.79
CA TYR A 86 9.34 7.84 -11.04
C TYR A 86 8.02 8.34 -11.60
N ASP A 87 6.92 7.61 -11.38
CA ASP A 87 5.68 7.89 -12.11
C ASP A 87 4.63 8.62 -11.24
N LEU A 88 3.99 7.97 -10.26
CA LEU A 88 2.85 8.60 -9.55
C LEU A 88 3.24 9.68 -8.52
N GLU A 89 4.18 9.39 -7.62
CA GLU A 89 4.62 10.34 -6.57
C GLU A 89 5.34 11.57 -7.16
N MET A 90 6.07 11.37 -8.27
CA MET A 90 6.83 12.42 -8.93
C MET A 90 5.95 13.39 -9.71
N GLU A 91 5.00 12.87 -10.50
CA GLU A 91 4.04 13.72 -11.21
C GLU A 91 3.24 14.55 -10.22
N ARG A 92 2.80 13.93 -9.10
CA ARG A 92 2.10 14.65 -8.04
C ARG A 92 2.96 15.72 -7.37
N ALA A 93 4.21 15.40 -7.03
CA ALA A 93 5.14 16.36 -6.46
C ALA A 93 5.37 17.57 -7.38
N ILE A 94 5.54 17.33 -8.69
CA ILE A 94 5.72 18.37 -9.70
C ILE A 94 4.44 19.18 -9.91
N ALA A 95 3.27 18.55 -9.93
CA ALA A 95 1.99 19.27 -10.03
C ALA A 95 1.82 20.23 -8.85
N ARG A 96 2.10 19.79 -7.62
CA ARG A 96 2.08 20.65 -6.42
C ARG A 96 3.12 21.76 -6.47
N HIS A 97 4.28 21.48 -7.06
CA HIS A 97 5.31 22.50 -7.26
C HIS A 97 4.88 23.59 -8.24
N ASP A 98 4.36 23.18 -9.39
CA ASP A 98 3.89 24.09 -10.44
C ASP A 98 2.66 24.90 -9.97
N ALA A 99 1.84 24.33 -9.08
CA ALA A 99 0.73 25.02 -8.42
C ALA A 99 1.17 25.97 -7.28
N GLY A 100 2.45 25.92 -6.86
CA GLY A 100 2.98 26.71 -5.74
C GLY A 100 2.53 26.24 -4.36
N GLU A 101 1.98 25.02 -4.26
CA GLU A 101 1.51 24.38 -3.02
C GLU A 101 2.66 23.71 -2.24
N ALA A 102 3.71 23.30 -2.95
CA ALA A 102 4.93 22.76 -2.37
C ALA A 102 6.16 23.22 -3.15
N ARG A 103 7.34 23.07 -2.55
CA ARG A 103 8.62 23.31 -3.22
C ARG A 103 9.37 22.00 -3.37
N VAL A 104 9.51 21.54 -4.61
CA VAL A 104 10.32 20.37 -4.96
C VAL A 104 11.77 20.78 -5.12
N ILE A 105 12.68 20.06 -4.45
CA ILE A 105 14.12 20.30 -4.49
C ILE A 105 14.83 18.99 -4.86
N PRO A 106 15.34 18.86 -6.09
CA PRO A 106 16.17 17.73 -6.47
C PRO A 106 17.52 17.76 -5.73
N ILE A 107 17.93 16.65 -5.14
CA ILE A 107 19.21 16.47 -4.45
C ILE A 107 19.99 15.37 -5.16
N ILE A 108 21.03 15.74 -5.89
CA ILE A 108 21.83 14.80 -6.68
C ILE A 108 22.80 14.05 -5.75
N LEU A 109 22.46 12.82 -5.40
CA LEU A 109 23.31 11.96 -4.57
C LEU A 109 24.44 11.33 -5.38
N LYS A 110 24.14 10.81 -6.57
CA LYS A 110 25.07 10.05 -7.41
C LYS A 110 25.01 10.51 -8.87
N PRO A 111 26.09 10.31 -9.67
CA PRO A 111 26.08 10.62 -11.09
C PRO A 111 25.01 9.80 -11.81
N VAL A 112 24.05 10.48 -12.42
CA VAL A 112 23.00 9.88 -13.26
C VAL A 112 22.52 10.93 -14.25
N ASP A 113 21.99 10.51 -15.40
CA ASP A 113 21.31 11.43 -16.32
C ASP A 113 19.87 11.66 -15.81
N TRP A 114 19.58 12.91 -15.50
CA TRP A 114 18.25 13.37 -15.05
C TRP A 114 17.76 14.57 -15.87
N SER A 115 18.44 14.88 -16.98
CA SER A 115 18.15 16.05 -17.83
C SER A 115 16.76 15.96 -18.49
N GLY A 116 16.29 14.74 -18.77
CA GLY A 116 14.95 14.47 -19.31
C GLY A 116 13.86 14.24 -18.27
N ALA A 117 14.16 14.32 -16.98
CA ALA A 117 13.18 14.07 -15.93
C ALA A 117 12.23 15.29 -15.75
N PRO A 118 10.98 15.09 -15.30
CA PRO A 118 10.02 16.18 -15.07
C PRO A 118 10.54 17.29 -14.13
N PHE A 119 11.39 16.94 -13.17
CA PHE A 119 12.06 17.86 -12.25
C PHE A 119 13.35 18.48 -12.82
N GLY A 120 13.77 18.13 -14.04
CA GLY A 120 15.00 18.60 -14.68
C GLY A 120 15.05 20.13 -14.89
N LYS A 121 13.88 20.76 -14.92
CA LYS A 121 13.70 22.22 -14.96
C LYS A 121 14.01 22.93 -13.64
N LEU A 122 14.12 22.20 -12.53
CA LEU A 122 14.27 22.75 -11.18
C LEU A 122 15.73 22.91 -10.78
N GLN A 123 16.01 23.91 -9.94
CA GLN A 123 17.36 24.10 -9.41
C GLN A 123 17.71 22.98 -8.42
N ALA A 124 18.68 22.14 -8.80
CA ALA A 124 19.13 21.04 -7.96
C ALA A 124 20.20 21.46 -6.92
N LEU A 125 20.24 20.71 -5.82
CA LEU A 125 21.31 20.71 -4.81
C LEU A 125 22.16 19.44 -4.93
N PRO A 126 23.42 19.43 -4.48
CA PRO A 126 24.26 20.58 -4.12
C PRO A 126 24.41 21.58 -5.29
N LYS A 127 24.95 22.78 -5.03
CA LYS A 127 25.19 23.82 -6.04
C LYS A 127 25.84 23.24 -7.31
N ASN A 128 25.40 23.73 -8.47
CA ASN A 128 25.78 23.24 -9.81
C ASN A 128 25.37 21.77 -10.07
N ALA A 129 24.42 21.23 -9.30
CA ALA A 129 23.98 19.84 -9.38
C ALA A 129 25.11 18.80 -9.27
N LYS A 130 26.23 19.16 -8.60
CA LYS A 130 27.38 18.27 -8.46
C LYS A 130 27.03 17.11 -7.52
N PRO A 131 27.05 15.84 -7.98
CA PRO A 131 26.60 14.71 -7.16
C PRO A 131 27.38 14.55 -5.87
N VAL A 132 26.70 14.32 -4.74
CA VAL A 132 27.32 14.17 -3.40
C VAL A 132 28.50 13.20 -3.40
N THR A 133 28.41 12.06 -4.10
CA THR A 133 29.49 11.06 -4.15
C THR A 133 30.77 11.52 -4.87
N THR A 134 30.71 12.60 -5.64
CA THR A 134 31.83 13.17 -6.41
C THR A 134 32.53 14.35 -5.72
N TRP A 135 32.04 14.76 -4.55
CA TRP A 135 32.74 15.75 -3.73
C TRP A 135 33.95 15.11 -3.05
N SER A 136 35.07 15.83 -3.00
CA SER A 136 36.26 15.44 -2.24
C SER A 136 35.93 15.27 -0.76
N ASN A 137 35.05 16.14 -0.24
CA ASN A 137 34.50 16.07 1.10
C ASN A 137 32.97 15.99 1.04
N ARG A 138 32.41 14.82 1.38
CA ARG A 138 30.95 14.61 1.40
C ARG A 138 30.24 15.46 2.46
N GLY A 139 30.91 15.79 3.57
CA GLY A 139 30.37 16.67 4.60
C GLY A 139 30.10 18.08 4.09
N GLU A 140 30.96 18.60 3.21
CA GLU A 140 30.73 19.89 2.53
C GLU A 140 29.55 19.83 1.55
N ALA A 141 29.38 18.70 0.85
CA ALA A 141 28.23 18.49 -0.02
C ALA A 141 26.90 18.51 0.76
N PHE A 142 26.84 17.80 1.89
CA PHE A 142 25.65 17.78 2.74
C PHE A 142 25.42 19.11 3.48
N LEU A 143 26.47 19.82 3.87
CA LEU A 143 26.35 21.19 4.40
C LEU A 143 25.74 22.12 3.34
N ASN A 144 26.20 22.04 2.10
CA ASN A 144 25.67 22.83 1.00
C ASN A 144 24.19 22.55 0.74
N ILE A 145 23.78 21.28 0.84
CA ILE A 145 22.37 20.87 0.75
C ILE A 145 21.55 21.49 1.91
N ALA A 146 22.04 21.38 3.14
CA ALA A 146 21.35 21.92 4.32
C ALA A 146 21.20 23.45 4.26
N GLU A 147 22.21 24.17 3.78
CA GLU A 147 22.13 25.62 3.52
C GLU A 147 21.08 25.94 2.45
N GLY A 148 21.05 25.19 1.34
CA GLY A 148 20.05 25.36 0.29
C GLY A 148 18.61 25.15 0.79
N ILE A 149 18.38 24.11 1.60
CA ILE A 149 17.07 23.83 2.20
C ILE A 149 16.68 24.93 3.18
N ARG A 150 17.62 25.46 3.97
CA ARG A 150 17.39 26.60 4.87
C ARG A 150 16.89 27.82 4.10
N HIS A 151 17.57 28.17 3.00
CA HIS A 151 17.18 29.30 2.17
C HIS A 151 15.79 29.09 1.57
N ALA A 152 15.51 27.90 1.04
CA ALA A 152 14.20 27.56 0.51
C ALA A 152 13.09 27.69 1.56
N ALA A 153 13.32 27.20 2.78
CA ALA A 153 12.36 27.30 3.88
C ALA A 153 12.10 28.76 4.30
N MET A 154 13.15 29.60 4.37
CA MET A 154 13.01 31.03 4.69
C MET A 154 12.25 31.82 3.63
N GLU A 155 12.49 31.52 2.35
CA GLU A 155 11.71 32.10 1.24
C GLU A 155 10.24 31.69 1.28
N MET A 156 9.95 30.45 1.63
CA MET A 156 8.56 29.99 1.76
C MET A 156 7.86 30.63 2.97
N ALA A 157 8.55 30.75 4.11
CA ALA A 157 8.02 31.39 5.30
C ALA A 157 7.68 32.88 5.10
N THR A 158 8.47 33.59 4.27
CA THR A 158 8.21 34.99 3.90
C THR A 158 7.00 35.13 2.95
N VAL A 159 6.84 34.23 1.97
CA VAL A 159 5.67 34.22 1.08
C VAL A 159 4.37 33.85 1.83
N LEU A 160 4.45 33.00 2.86
CA LEU A 160 3.30 32.60 3.68
C LEU A 160 2.86 33.68 4.68
N THR A 161 3.78 34.55 5.13
CA THR A 161 3.46 35.67 6.02
C THR A 161 2.82 36.85 5.29
N ASP A 162 3.14 37.07 4.01
CA ASP A 162 2.53 38.13 3.19
C ASP A 162 1.09 37.81 2.69
N LYS A 163 0.63 36.55 2.83
CA LYS A 163 -0.71 36.10 2.38
C LYS A 163 -1.80 36.08 3.47
N GLN A 164 -1.51 36.46 4.71
CA GLN A 164 -2.55 36.63 5.74
C GLN A 164 -3.22 38.02 5.61
N PRO A 165 -4.56 38.12 5.67
CA PRO A 165 -5.23 39.42 5.64
C PRO A 165 -4.86 40.21 6.90
N THR A 166 -4.22 41.36 6.68
CA THR A 166 -3.98 42.42 7.65
C THR A 166 -5.21 42.64 8.52
N VAL A 167 -5.10 42.27 9.80
CA VAL A 167 -6.00 42.75 10.85
C VAL A 167 -5.78 44.26 10.95
N LEU A 168 -6.76 45.04 10.49
CA LEU A 168 -6.80 46.48 10.69
C LEU A 168 -6.84 46.78 12.21
N PRO A 169 -6.10 47.78 12.72
CA PRO A 169 -6.13 48.12 14.14
C PRO A 169 -7.48 48.75 14.50
N GLU A 170 -8.00 48.38 15.67
CA GLU A 170 -9.13 49.05 16.32
C GLU A 170 -8.88 50.57 16.44
N PRO A 171 -9.84 51.43 16.04
CA PRO A 171 -9.79 52.84 16.39
C PRO A 171 -10.31 53.06 17.81
N GLN A 172 -9.52 53.79 18.59
CA GLN A 172 -9.85 54.32 19.90
C GLN A 172 -11.09 55.25 19.87
N GLN A 173 -11.79 55.26 21.01
CA GLN A 173 -12.97 56.06 21.33
C GLN A 173 -12.81 57.57 21.06
N SER A 174 -13.83 58.18 20.46
CA SER A 174 -14.23 59.58 20.72
C SER A 174 -15.74 59.74 20.53
N ALA A 175 -16.31 60.67 21.29
CA ALA A 175 -17.70 60.72 21.73
C ALA A 175 -18.66 61.53 20.84
N LYS A 176 -19.96 61.27 21.11
CA LYS A 176 -21.16 62.13 21.08
C LYS A 176 -22.04 62.25 19.81
N ALA A 177 -23.31 61.81 20.03
CA ALA A 177 -24.63 62.34 19.61
C ALA A 177 -24.90 62.53 18.10
N THR A 178 -26.00 62.08 17.48
CA THR A 178 -27.41 62.46 17.75
C THR A 178 -28.34 61.63 16.83
N GLU A 179 -29.50 61.20 17.34
CA GLU A 179 -30.83 60.91 16.73
C GLU A 179 -31.01 60.25 15.32
N MET A 180 -31.96 59.28 15.28
CA MET A 180 -32.63 58.66 14.11
C MET A 180 -33.51 59.67 13.30
N PRO A 181 -34.21 59.36 12.16
CA PRO A 181 -34.57 58.03 11.59
C PRO A 181 -34.68 57.88 10.04
N THR A 182 -34.90 56.63 9.61
CA THR A 182 -35.69 56.17 8.44
C THR A 182 -35.10 56.27 7.01
N GLN A 183 -34.85 55.12 6.34
CA GLN A 183 -35.70 54.51 5.29
C GLN A 183 -34.97 53.47 4.42
N SER A 184 -35.69 52.36 4.18
CA SER A 184 -35.69 51.44 3.02
C SER A 184 -34.45 50.58 2.70
N GLU A 185 -34.52 49.32 3.13
CA GLU A 185 -34.07 48.17 2.33
C GLU A 185 -35.07 47.90 1.17
N PRO A 186 -34.62 47.21 0.11
CA PRO A 186 -35.34 46.02 -0.31
C PRO A 186 -34.44 44.78 -0.45
N LEU A 187 -34.84 43.75 0.30
CA LEU A 187 -35.06 42.36 -0.11
C LEU A 187 -33.87 41.56 -0.68
N LYS A 188 -33.25 40.78 0.23
CA LYS A 188 -32.65 39.48 -0.09
C LYS A 188 -33.73 38.46 -0.49
N PRO A 189 -33.53 37.59 -1.49
CA PRO A 189 -34.30 36.38 -1.62
C PRO A 189 -33.89 35.37 -0.53
N THR A 190 -34.87 34.98 0.24
CA THR A 190 -34.88 33.89 1.22
C THR A 190 -34.42 32.58 0.58
N VAL A 191 -33.31 32.02 1.08
CA VAL A 191 -32.97 30.61 0.86
C VAL A 191 -33.83 29.78 1.81
N THR A 192 -34.70 28.95 1.25
CA THR A 192 -35.38 27.87 1.96
C THR A 192 -34.37 26.76 2.29
N PRO A 193 -34.40 26.17 3.50
CA PRO A 193 -33.51 25.09 3.89
C PRO A 193 -34.14 23.75 3.49
N ASP A 194 -33.63 23.11 2.44
CA ASP A 194 -33.73 21.65 2.29
C ASP A 194 -32.78 21.11 1.23
N LYS A 195 -31.69 20.50 1.71
CA LYS A 195 -30.91 19.37 1.18
C LYS A 195 -29.51 19.42 1.79
N ILE A 196 -29.37 18.84 2.97
CA ILE A 196 -28.08 18.31 3.40
C ILE A 196 -27.88 17.05 2.55
N GLN A 197 -27.28 17.19 1.36
CA GLN A 197 -26.58 16.06 0.76
C GLN A 197 -25.41 15.78 1.70
N GLN A 198 -25.48 14.70 2.47
CA GLN A 198 -24.30 14.15 3.11
C GLN A 198 -23.30 13.85 1.98
N GLU A 199 -22.22 14.64 1.89
CA GLU A 199 -21.12 14.36 0.98
C GLU A 199 -20.64 12.93 1.24
N ILE A 200 -20.81 12.05 0.26
CA ILE A 200 -20.29 10.69 0.33
C ILE A 200 -18.77 10.83 0.26
N SER A 201 -18.08 10.65 1.39
CA SER A 201 -16.63 10.53 1.40
C SER A 201 -16.23 9.24 0.67
N LEU A 202 -15.76 9.38 -0.57
CA LEU A 202 -15.27 8.26 -1.38
C LEU A 202 -13.87 7.87 -0.87
N GLU A 203 -13.75 6.65 -0.36
CA GLU A 203 -12.47 6.05 0.06
C GLU A 203 -11.72 5.56 -1.18
N SER A 204 -10.40 5.74 -1.21
CA SER A 204 -9.54 5.19 -2.26
C SER A 204 -9.77 3.68 -2.41
N PRO A 205 -9.87 3.16 -3.65
CA PRO A 205 -10.10 1.75 -3.92
C PRO A 205 -8.83 0.89 -3.77
N GLU A 206 -7.69 1.49 -3.42
CA GLU A 206 -6.42 0.81 -3.27
C GLU A 206 -6.27 0.07 -1.94
N GLY A 207 -5.49 -1.01 -1.96
CA GLY A 207 -5.09 -1.71 -0.75
C GLY A 207 -6.21 -2.52 -0.07
N GLN A 208 -5.99 -2.77 1.21
CA GLN A 208 -6.91 -3.45 2.10
C GLN A 208 -8.05 -2.50 2.49
N VAL A 209 -9.28 -2.92 2.22
CA VAL A 209 -10.47 -2.17 2.63
C VAL A 209 -10.59 -2.21 4.15
N SER A 210 -10.75 -1.04 4.77
CA SER A 210 -10.94 -0.93 6.23
C SER A 210 -12.15 -1.74 6.71
N ILE A 211 -12.07 -2.30 7.92
CA ILE A 211 -13.16 -3.08 8.52
C ILE A 211 -14.44 -2.24 8.73
N ASP A 212 -14.31 -0.92 8.86
CA ASP A 212 -15.43 0.01 9.05
C ASP A 212 -15.84 0.69 7.75
N SER A 213 -15.21 0.32 6.63
CA SER A 213 -15.52 0.89 5.32
C SER A 213 -16.96 0.59 4.93
N ARG A 214 -17.69 1.64 4.55
CA ARG A 214 -19.00 1.50 3.89
C ARG A 214 -18.92 0.67 2.62
N PHE A 215 -17.75 0.49 2.02
CA PHE A 215 -17.59 -0.20 0.75
C PHE A 215 -17.14 -1.65 0.89
N TYR A 216 -16.96 -2.14 2.12
CA TYR A 216 -16.71 -3.55 2.34
C TYR A 216 -17.98 -4.37 2.11
N ILE A 217 -17.93 -5.30 1.14
CA ILE A 217 -18.98 -6.29 0.92
C ILE A 217 -18.67 -7.53 1.74
N THR A 218 -19.65 -7.98 2.53
CA THR A 218 -19.53 -9.17 3.37
C THR A 218 -19.17 -10.39 2.53
N SER A 219 -18.09 -11.06 2.92
CA SER A 219 -17.67 -12.29 2.27
C SER A 219 -18.52 -13.45 2.76
N PRO A 220 -18.98 -14.36 1.87
CA PRO A 220 -19.76 -15.53 2.28
C PRO A 220 -18.98 -16.50 3.18
N TYR A 221 -17.67 -16.30 3.32
CA TYR A 221 -16.80 -17.14 4.12
C TYR A 221 -16.53 -16.60 5.53
N GLU A 222 -17.00 -15.39 5.87
CA GLU A 222 -16.72 -14.77 7.17
C GLU A 222 -17.15 -15.62 8.35
N GLU A 223 -18.41 -16.07 8.37
CA GLU A 223 -18.96 -16.89 9.46
C GLU A 223 -18.15 -18.16 9.66
N ARG A 224 -17.80 -18.84 8.57
CA ARG A 224 -16.96 -20.05 8.60
C ARG A 224 -15.57 -19.76 9.16
N CYS A 225 -14.98 -18.61 8.84
CA CYS A 225 -13.69 -18.20 9.40
C CYS A 225 -13.81 -17.85 10.90
N TYR A 226 -14.89 -17.20 11.32
CA TYR A 226 -15.16 -16.86 12.71
C TYR A 226 -15.40 -18.09 13.59
N GLU A 227 -16.06 -19.12 13.06
CA GLU A 227 -16.19 -20.42 13.72
C GLU A 227 -14.84 -21.13 13.83
N GLU A 228 -14.05 -21.12 12.76
CA GLU A 228 -12.76 -21.80 12.71
C GLU A 228 -11.73 -21.15 13.64
N ILE A 229 -11.65 -19.82 13.70
CA ILE A 229 -10.66 -19.12 14.53
C ILE A 229 -10.85 -19.38 16.03
N GLN A 230 -12.06 -19.75 16.45
CA GLN A 230 -12.35 -20.12 17.83
C GLN A 230 -11.80 -21.50 18.21
N LYS A 231 -11.62 -22.40 17.23
CA LYS A 231 -11.18 -23.78 17.48
C LYS A 231 -9.72 -23.84 17.96
N PRO A 232 -9.41 -24.61 19.02
CA PRO A 232 -8.04 -24.86 19.48
C PRO A 232 -7.09 -25.25 18.34
N GLY A 233 -5.98 -24.52 18.20
CA GLY A 233 -4.93 -24.84 17.23
C GLY A 233 -5.28 -24.58 15.77
N SER A 234 -6.34 -23.83 15.47
CA SER A 234 -6.84 -23.74 14.10
C SER A 234 -5.87 -23.06 13.13
N LEU A 235 -6.00 -23.45 11.86
CA LEU A 235 -5.26 -22.91 10.73
C LEU A 235 -6.23 -22.60 9.59
N ILE A 236 -6.31 -21.33 9.21
CA ILE A 236 -7.13 -20.84 8.10
C ILE A 236 -6.20 -20.46 6.96
N ARG A 237 -6.52 -20.88 5.73
CA ARG A 237 -5.79 -20.52 4.53
C ARG A 237 -6.69 -19.77 3.59
N ILE A 238 -6.38 -18.50 3.34
CA ILE A 238 -7.14 -17.64 2.43
C ILE A 238 -6.34 -17.56 1.14
N LYS A 239 -6.94 -18.07 0.05
CA LYS A 239 -6.32 -18.13 -1.28
C LYS A 239 -7.21 -17.51 -2.35
N SER A 240 -6.58 -16.82 -3.30
CA SER A 240 -7.19 -16.29 -4.53
C SER A 240 -6.15 -15.41 -5.23
N PRO A 241 -6.31 -15.07 -6.52
CA PRO A 241 -5.42 -14.11 -7.18
C PRO A 241 -5.26 -12.79 -6.42
N HIS A 242 -4.22 -12.02 -6.76
CA HIS A 242 -4.01 -10.69 -6.19
C HIS A 242 -5.27 -9.81 -6.35
N ASN A 243 -5.48 -8.88 -5.43
CA ASN A 243 -6.56 -7.88 -5.51
C ASN A 243 -8.01 -8.43 -5.45
N MET A 244 -8.19 -9.61 -4.86
CA MET A 244 -9.49 -10.26 -4.62
C MET A 244 -10.03 -10.07 -3.19
N GLY A 245 -9.42 -9.22 -2.36
CA GLY A 245 -9.89 -8.92 -1.00
C GLY A 245 -9.44 -9.89 0.11
N LYS A 246 -8.35 -10.64 -0.12
CA LYS A 246 -7.82 -11.59 0.88
C LYS A 246 -7.42 -10.92 2.20
N SER A 247 -6.63 -9.85 2.12
CA SER A 247 -6.20 -9.08 3.29
C SER A 247 -7.40 -8.43 4.00
N SER A 248 -8.43 -8.01 3.26
CA SER A 248 -9.67 -7.49 3.85
C SER A 248 -10.42 -8.55 4.66
N LEU A 249 -10.53 -9.79 4.15
CA LEU A 249 -11.12 -10.90 4.91
C LEU A 249 -10.25 -11.25 6.13
N MET A 250 -8.93 -11.31 5.98
CA MET A 250 -8.00 -11.54 7.08
C MET A 250 -8.20 -10.50 8.19
N ALA A 251 -8.29 -9.21 7.84
CA ALA A 251 -8.52 -8.13 8.79
C ALA A 251 -9.84 -8.28 9.56
N LYS A 252 -10.91 -8.74 8.90
CA LYS A 252 -12.19 -9.06 9.56
C LYS A 252 -12.05 -10.20 10.57
N VAL A 253 -11.35 -11.27 10.20
CA VAL A 253 -11.09 -12.40 11.12
C VAL A 253 -10.24 -11.97 12.31
N LEU A 254 -9.23 -11.11 12.10
CA LEU A 254 -8.41 -10.56 13.17
C LEU A 254 -9.18 -9.59 14.08
N ALA A 255 -10.07 -8.78 13.52
CA ALA A 255 -10.97 -7.93 14.29
C ALA A 255 -11.88 -8.76 15.18
N GLN A 256 -12.48 -9.83 14.65
CA GLN A 256 -13.28 -10.79 15.43
C GLN A 256 -12.45 -11.45 16.54
N ALA A 257 -11.23 -11.91 16.22
CA ALA A 257 -10.34 -12.49 17.22
C ALA A 257 -10.00 -11.50 18.34
N SER A 258 -9.79 -10.23 17.99
CA SER A 258 -9.53 -9.15 18.96
C SER A 258 -10.74 -8.91 19.87
N GLN A 259 -11.96 -8.96 19.32
CA GLN A 259 -13.21 -8.86 20.11
C GLN A 259 -13.38 -10.04 21.07
N LEU A 260 -12.90 -11.23 20.69
CA LEU A 260 -12.85 -12.41 21.57
C LEU A 260 -11.73 -12.33 22.64
N GLY A 261 -10.96 -11.25 22.66
CA GLY A 261 -9.87 -11.02 23.61
C GLY A 261 -8.58 -11.76 23.25
N TYR A 262 -8.43 -12.24 22.02
CA TYR A 262 -7.21 -12.90 21.57
C TYR A 262 -6.12 -11.87 21.28
N ARG A 263 -4.87 -12.31 21.38
CA ARG A 263 -3.71 -11.52 20.96
C ARG A 263 -3.53 -11.71 19.47
N ALA A 264 -3.76 -10.68 18.66
CA ALA A 264 -3.64 -10.77 17.21
C ALA A 264 -2.36 -10.09 16.71
N VAL A 265 -1.60 -10.78 15.85
CA VAL A 265 -0.40 -10.26 15.21
C VAL A 265 -0.45 -10.57 13.72
N THR A 266 -0.13 -9.57 12.91
CA THR A 266 0.00 -9.70 11.46
C THR A 266 1.45 -9.50 11.05
N ILE A 267 1.95 -10.40 10.20
CA ILE A 267 3.22 -10.25 9.49
C ILE A 267 2.91 -10.16 8.00
N ASP A 268 3.26 -9.04 7.38
CA ASP A 268 3.24 -8.91 5.93
C ASP A 268 4.65 -9.16 5.39
N LEU A 269 4.80 -10.24 4.61
CA LEU A 269 6.11 -10.59 4.06
C LEU A 269 6.56 -9.62 2.97
N GLU A 270 5.68 -8.89 2.28
CA GLU A 270 6.07 -7.87 1.28
C GLU A 270 6.72 -6.63 1.90
N GLN A 271 6.39 -6.32 3.16
CA GLN A 271 7.00 -5.20 3.89
C GLN A 271 8.41 -5.52 4.42
N THR A 272 8.85 -6.77 4.33
CA THR A 272 10.13 -7.22 4.86
C THR A 272 11.30 -6.83 3.94
N ASN A 273 12.44 -6.46 4.52
CA ASN A 273 13.63 -6.15 3.74
C ASN A 273 14.20 -7.43 3.11
N GLN A 274 14.57 -7.35 1.82
CA GLN A 274 15.12 -8.48 1.06
C GLN A 274 16.29 -9.18 1.77
N LYS A 275 17.14 -8.42 2.47
CA LYS A 275 18.30 -8.97 3.21
C LYS A 275 17.97 -10.05 4.24
N PHE A 276 16.73 -10.08 4.74
CA PHE A 276 16.31 -11.10 5.71
C PHE A 276 15.98 -12.42 5.03
N PHE A 277 15.74 -12.43 3.72
CA PHE A 277 15.43 -13.66 2.97
C PHE A 277 16.68 -14.35 2.42
N ASP A 278 17.86 -13.76 2.59
CA ASP A 278 19.12 -14.31 2.09
C ASP A 278 19.70 -15.41 3.01
N ASP A 279 19.12 -15.59 4.21
CA ASP A 279 19.70 -16.38 5.30
C ASP A 279 18.56 -16.90 6.21
N LEU A 280 18.46 -18.22 6.36
CA LEU A 280 17.37 -18.87 7.10
C LEU A 280 17.35 -18.47 8.58
N ASP A 281 18.50 -18.50 9.26
CA ASP A 281 18.55 -18.14 10.68
C ASP A 281 18.14 -16.69 10.90
N LYS A 282 18.67 -15.76 10.10
CA LYS A 282 18.28 -14.35 10.18
C LYS A 282 16.80 -14.14 9.89
N PHE A 283 16.25 -14.86 8.91
CA PHE A 283 14.83 -14.83 8.61
C PHE A 283 14.01 -15.27 9.83
N MET A 284 14.35 -16.41 10.43
CA MET A 284 13.58 -17.01 11.52
C MET A 284 13.71 -16.22 12.83
N GLN A 285 14.89 -15.64 13.10
CA GLN A 285 15.10 -14.67 14.18
C GLN A 285 14.23 -13.41 13.97
N TRP A 286 14.24 -12.85 12.75
CA TRP A 286 13.41 -11.71 12.40
C TRP A 286 11.91 -12.05 12.53
N PHE A 287 11.49 -13.23 12.09
CA PHE A 287 10.12 -13.70 12.19
C PHE A 287 9.66 -13.77 13.65
N CYS A 288 10.44 -14.44 14.52
CA CYS A 288 10.17 -14.52 15.95
C CYS A 288 10.09 -13.14 16.61
N ALA A 289 11.04 -12.24 16.30
CA ALA A 289 11.05 -10.87 16.81
C ALA A 289 9.84 -10.06 16.31
N SER A 290 9.43 -10.27 15.06
CA SER A 290 8.28 -9.59 14.43
C SER A 290 6.96 -10.03 15.02
N VAL A 291 6.84 -11.29 15.48
CA VAL A 291 5.67 -11.73 16.26
C VAL A 291 5.67 -11.13 17.66
N GLY A 292 6.82 -11.09 18.33
CA GLY A 292 6.91 -10.58 19.71
C GLY A 292 6.67 -9.07 19.84
N LYS A 293 7.20 -8.26 18.92
CA LYS A 293 7.21 -6.79 19.05
C LYS A 293 5.80 -6.17 19.22
N PRO A 294 4.77 -6.53 18.42
CA PRO A 294 3.41 -6.00 18.60
C PRO A 294 2.74 -6.45 19.90
N LEU A 295 3.16 -7.58 20.47
CA LEU A 295 2.66 -8.09 21.74
C LEU A 295 3.21 -7.33 22.95
N GLY A 296 4.09 -6.34 22.73
CA GLY A 296 4.73 -5.57 23.79
C GLY A 296 5.80 -6.36 24.56
N VAL A 297 6.19 -7.54 24.06
CA VAL A 297 7.26 -8.33 24.67
C VAL A 297 8.62 -7.85 24.17
N ARG A 298 9.62 -7.83 25.05
CA ARG A 298 10.99 -7.45 24.68
C ARG A 298 11.57 -8.57 23.81
N VAL A 299 12.20 -8.21 22.70
CA VAL A 299 12.85 -9.19 21.82
C VAL A 299 14.01 -9.84 22.57
N LYS A 300 13.97 -11.17 22.73
CA LYS A 300 14.94 -11.98 23.49
C LYS A 300 15.62 -13.05 22.62
N ILE A 301 15.87 -12.75 21.36
CA ILE A 301 16.45 -13.73 20.43
C ILE A 301 17.77 -14.31 20.96
N GLU A 302 18.68 -13.47 21.46
CA GLU A 302 19.98 -13.89 22.00
C GLU A 302 19.89 -14.85 23.20
N GLU A 303 18.77 -14.86 23.94
CA GLU A 303 18.59 -15.76 25.10
C GLU A 303 18.07 -17.15 24.70
N TYR A 304 17.41 -17.27 23.54
CA TYR A 304 16.70 -18.47 23.10
C TYR A 304 17.26 -19.05 21.79
N TRP A 305 18.22 -18.37 21.15
CA TRP A 305 18.87 -18.84 19.93
C TRP A 305 20.20 -19.51 20.28
N ASP A 306 20.26 -20.83 20.11
CA ASP A 306 21.46 -21.62 20.34
C ASP A 306 21.90 -22.26 19.02
N ASP A 307 23.17 -22.03 18.65
CA ASP A 307 23.78 -22.50 17.40
C ASP A 307 23.86 -24.03 17.31
N ILE A 308 23.64 -24.75 18.43
CA ILE A 308 23.57 -26.22 18.45
C ILE A 308 22.29 -26.73 17.77
N PHE A 309 21.19 -25.95 17.81
CA PHE A 309 19.88 -26.33 17.28
C PHE A 309 19.58 -25.63 15.96
N GLY A 310 18.73 -26.26 15.14
CA GLY A 310 18.28 -25.66 13.88
C GLY A 310 17.33 -24.49 14.10
N ALA A 311 17.19 -23.61 13.10
CA ALA A 311 16.33 -22.44 13.15
C ALA A 311 14.87 -22.76 13.56
N ASN A 312 14.35 -23.91 13.11
CA ASN A 312 13.00 -24.38 13.44
C ASN A 312 12.85 -24.82 14.91
N ASP A 313 13.86 -25.47 15.48
CA ASP A 313 13.88 -25.86 16.89
C ASP A 313 13.95 -24.61 17.78
N ASN A 314 14.88 -23.69 17.47
CA ASN A 314 15.01 -22.40 18.16
C ASN A 314 13.71 -21.57 18.09
N SER A 315 13.07 -21.51 16.93
CA SER A 315 11.79 -20.81 16.75
C SER A 315 10.67 -21.47 17.55
N THR A 316 10.62 -22.81 17.56
CA THR A 316 9.62 -23.56 18.34
C THR A 316 9.78 -23.29 19.83
N ASP A 317 11.02 -23.32 20.34
CA ASP A 317 11.33 -23.02 21.73
C ASP A 317 10.98 -21.59 22.12
N TYR A 318 11.26 -20.61 21.24
CA TYR A 318 10.88 -19.22 21.46
C TYR A 318 9.35 -19.07 21.57
N PHE A 319 8.58 -19.74 20.71
CA PHE A 319 7.12 -19.71 20.79
C PHE A 319 6.60 -20.41 22.04
N GLU A 320 7.06 -21.63 22.33
CA GLU A 320 6.62 -22.39 23.51
C GLU A 320 6.89 -21.61 24.80
N LYS A 321 8.16 -21.24 25.04
CA LYS A 321 8.64 -20.73 26.34
C LYS A 321 8.44 -19.24 26.53
N TYR A 322 8.27 -18.47 25.45
CA TYR A 322 8.22 -17.01 25.54
C TYR A 322 6.92 -16.37 25.03
N LEU A 323 6.34 -16.86 23.94
CA LEU A 323 5.13 -16.23 23.37
C LEU A 323 3.82 -16.89 23.84
N LEU A 324 3.83 -18.19 24.11
CA LEU A 324 2.65 -18.97 24.48
C LEU A 324 2.59 -19.30 25.98
N GLU A 325 3.74 -19.51 26.62
CA GLU A 325 3.83 -19.68 28.08
C GLU A 325 3.60 -18.35 28.79
N GLY A 326 2.86 -18.38 29.92
CA GLY A 326 2.61 -17.19 30.75
C GLY A 326 1.43 -16.30 30.37
N ASP A 327 0.79 -16.48 29.21
CA ASP A 327 -0.48 -15.82 28.85
C ASP A 327 -1.52 -16.87 28.43
N ASP A 328 -2.70 -16.83 29.03
CA ASP A 328 -3.80 -17.76 28.72
C ASP A 328 -4.65 -17.33 27.53
N ARG A 329 -4.49 -16.09 27.07
CA ARG A 329 -5.16 -15.62 25.86
C ARG A 329 -4.52 -16.26 24.62
N PRO A 330 -5.33 -16.84 23.71
CA PRO A 330 -4.84 -17.35 22.44
C PRO A 330 -4.07 -16.29 21.64
N LEU A 331 -3.06 -16.74 20.90
CA LEU A 331 -2.28 -15.94 19.96
C LEU A 331 -2.76 -16.27 18.55
N VAL A 332 -3.26 -15.27 17.84
CA VAL A 332 -3.53 -15.34 16.40
C VAL A 332 -2.35 -14.74 15.65
N LEU A 333 -1.69 -15.55 14.84
CA LEU A 333 -0.66 -15.12 13.92
C LEU A 333 -1.19 -15.21 12.49
N ALA A 334 -1.39 -14.05 11.88
CA ALA A 334 -1.70 -13.92 10.47
C ALA A 334 -0.44 -13.59 9.68
N ILE A 335 -0.22 -14.31 8.58
CA ILE A 335 0.90 -14.10 7.66
C ILE A 335 0.31 -13.74 6.30
N ASP A 336 0.49 -12.48 5.91
CA ASP A 336 0.06 -11.93 4.63
C ASP A 336 1.17 -11.97 3.59
N ASN A 337 0.77 -11.97 2.31
CA ASN A 337 1.65 -12.07 1.15
C ASN A 337 2.65 -13.24 1.26
N PHE A 338 2.15 -14.40 1.70
CA PHE A 338 2.97 -15.59 1.96
C PHE A 338 3.75 -16.05 0.73
N ASP A 339 3.27 -15.72 -0.47
CA ASP A 339 3.89 -16.04 -1.76
C ASP A 339 5.35 -15.60 -1.89
N ARG A 340 5.75 -14.55 -1.16
CA ARG A 340 7.10 -14.00 -1.25
C ARG A 340 8.18 -15.04 -0.93
N ILE A 341 7.92 -15.98 -0.02
CA ILE A 341 8.91 -16.98 0.38
C ILE A 341 9.22 -17.99 -0.72
N PHE A 342 8.33 -18.18 -1.71
CA PHE A 342 8.51 -19.16 -2.79
C PHE A 342 9.70 -18.82 -3.71
N LYS A 343 10.25 -17.61 -3.59
CA LYS A 343 11.51 -17.21 -4.25
C LYS A 343 12.76 -17.75 -3.53
N TYR A 344 12.61 -18.28 -2.32
CA TYR A 344 13.68 -18.63 -1.39
C TYR A 344 13.48 -20.06 -0.87
N ALA A 345 14.00 -21.05 -1.60
CA ALA A 345 13.69 -22.46 -1.38
C ALA A 345 13.94 -22.97 0.05
N ASP A 346 15.02 -22.52 0.69
CA ASP A 346 15.36 -22.93 2.06
C ASP A 346 14.33 -22.39 3.06
N ILE A 347 14.00 -21.10 2.97
CA ILE A 347 12.99 -20.45 3.82
C ILE A 347 11.60 -21.03 3.55
N GLU A 348 11.23 -21.24 2.28
CA GLU A 348 9.97 -21.88 1.91
C GLU A 348 9.84 -23.24 2.60
N THR A 349 10.86 -24.10 2.48
CA THR A 349 10.84 -25.45 3.03
C THR A 349 10.71 -25.44 4.55
N ASP A 350 11.59 -24.71 5.24
CA ASP A 350 11.65 -24.73 6.69
C ASP A 350 10.46 -24.01 7.35
N LEU A 351 10.03 -22.84 6.84
CA LEU A 351 8.87 -22.13 7.40
C LEU A 351 7.57 -22.91 7.18
N CYS A 352 7.39 -23.51 5.99
CA CYS A 352 6.22 -24.36 5.72
C CYS A 352 6.18 -25.57 6.66
N GLY A 353 7.31 -26.26 6.80
CA GLY A 353 7.46 -27.39 7.71
C GLY A 353 7.17 -27.01 9.16
N LEU A 354 7.66 -25.84 9.61
CA LEU A 354 7.43 -25.32 10.95
C LEU A 354 5.96 -25.03 11.23
N LEU A 355 5.29 -24.25 10.37
CA LEU A 355 3.88 -23.88 10.54
C LEU A 355 2.97 -25.11 10.55
N ARG A 356 3.26 -26.09 9.68
CA ARG A 356 2.58 -27.38 9.69
C ARG A 356 2.85 -28.14 10.99
N GLY A 357 4.11 -28.21 11.42
CA GLY A 357 4.51 -28.87 12.66
C GLY A 357 3.82 -28.30 13.89
N TRP A 358 3.67 -26.98 13.97
CA TRP A 358 2.92 -26.30 15.04
C TRP A 358 1.43 -26.61 15.00
N HIS A 359 0.81 -26.61 13.82
CA HIS A 359 -0.59 -27.01 13.66
C HIS A 359 -0.82 -28.47 14.09
N GLU A 360 0.04 -29.41 13.69
CA GLU A 360 -0.05 -30.80 14.11
C GLU A 360 0.20 -30.97 15.62
N SER A 361 1.16 -30.21 16.18
CA SER A 361 1.45 -30.21 17.62
C SER A 361 0.24 -29.77 18.44
N SER A 362 -0.59 -28.86 17.92
CA SER A 362 -1.81 -28.40 18.61
C SER A 362 -2.85 -29.52 18.85
N LYS A 363 -2.82 -30.60 18.06
CA LYS A 363 -3.72 -31.74 18.24
C LYS A 363 -3.38 -32.57 19.48
N ILE A 364 -2.16 -32.46 19.99
CA ILE A 364 -1.63 -33.29 21.07
C ILE A 364 -1.27 -32.44 22.29
N LYS A 365 -0.63 -31.29 22.08
CA LYS A 365 -0.12 -30.40 23.13
C LYS A 365 -1.09 -29.25 23.41
N LYS A 366 -1.58 -29.15 24.67
CA LYS A 366 -2.45 -28.05 25.13
C LYS A 366 -1.84 -26.66 24.98
N LEU A 367 -0.51 -26.53 25.03
CA LEU A 367 0.15 -25.23 24.84
C LEU A 367 -0.05 -24.71 23.41
N TRP A 368 0.16 -25.57 22.41
CA TRP A 368 -0.03 -25.23 21.00
C TRP A 368 -1.49 -25.03 20.59
N GLN A 369 -2.43 -25.55 21.38
CA GLN A 369 -3.85 -25.19 21.27
C GLN A 369 -4.12 -23.71 21.56
N LYS A 370 -3.15 -22.93 22.06
CA LYS A 370 -3.27 -21.47 22.19
C LYS A 370 -2.91 -20.73 20.90
N LEU A 371 -2.18 -21.34 19.96
CA LEU A 371 -1.85 -20.70 18.68
C LEU A 371 -3.01 -20.85 17.68
N ARG A 372 -3.26 -19.81 16.89
CA ARG A 372 -4.14 -19.79 15.73
C ARG A 372 -3.37 -19.23 14.55
N LEU A 373 -3.49 -19.85 13.39
CA LEU A 373 -2.75 -19.45 12.20
C LEU A 373 -3.72 -18.98 11.12
N ILE A 374 -3.39 -17.88 10.46
CA ILE A 374 -4.04 -17.42 9.23
C ILE A 374 -2.93 -17.24 8.19
N ILE A 375 -3.02 -17.93 7.06
CA ILE A 375 -2.05 -17.82 5.97
C ILE A 375 -2.79 -17.27 4.75
N VAL A 376 -2.31 -16.14 4.23
CA VAL A 376 -2.87 -15.50 3.04
C VAL A 376 -1.88 -15.62 1.89
N HIS A 377 -2.33 -16.20 0.78
CA HIS A 377 -1.48 -16.41 -0.39
C HIS A 377 -2.27 -16.28 -1.70
N SER A 378 -1.58 -15.95 -2.79
CA SER A 378 -2.16 -15.69 -4.11
C SER A 378 -1.85 -16.79 -5.12
N GLN A 379 -0.76 -17.52 -4.89
CA GLN A 379 -0.25 -18.59 -5.73
C GLN A 379 -0.09 -19.85 -4.88
N GLU A 380 -0.21 -21.01 -5.48
CA GLU A 380 0.36 -22.23 -4.92
C GLU A 380 1.65 -22.50 -5.69
N SER A 381 2.79 -22.54 -5.00
CA SER A 381 4.05 -22.94 -5.61
C SER A 381 3.90 -24.38 -6.12
N TYR A 382 4.01 -24.58 -7.45
CA TYR A 382 4.12 -25.91 -8.07
C TYR A 382 5.38 -26.65 -7.58
N ALA A 383 6.32 -25.94 -6.95
CA ALA A 383 7.51 -26.51 -6.32
C ALA A 383 7.21 -27.12 -4.93
N GLN A 384 6.01 -27.67 -4.70
CA GLN A 384 5.80 -28.62 -3.60
C GLN A 384 6.64 -29.88 -3.87
N ARG A 385 7.93 -29.80 -3.55
CA ARG A 385 8.87 -30.94 -3.61
C ARG A 385 8.50 -32.01 -2.57
N ASP A 386 7.69 -31.67 -1.57
CA ASP A 386 7.14 -32.62 -0.60
C ASP A 386 5.74 -32.19 -0.11
N ILE A 387 4.71 -32.90 -0.59
CA ILE A 387 3.30 -32.75 -0.19
C ILE A 387 3.12 -32.87 1.34
N ASN A 388 4.03 -33.58 2.02
CA ASN A 388 3.99 -33.83 3.45
C ASN A 388 4.55 -32.69 4.30
N GLN A 389 5.26 -31.72 3.72
CA GLN A 389 5.82 -30.58 4.45
C GLN A 389 5.03 -29.28 4.25
N SER A 390 4.09 -29.28 3.31
CA SER A 390 3.28 -28.12 2.98
C SER A 390 2.15 -27.88 4.01
N PRO A 391 2.00 -26.67 4.57
CA PRO A 391 0.85 -26.28 5.37
C PRO A 391 -0.42 -26.11 4.50
N PHE A 392 -0.28 -26.10 3.17
CA PHE A 392 -1.40 -25.93 2.23
C PHE A 392 -2.30 -27.17 2.09
N ASN A 393 -1.97 -28.27 2.76
CA ASN A 393 -2.78 -29.50 2.79
C ASN A 393 -3.53 -29.71 4.11
N VAL A 394 -3.43 -28.78 5.06
CA VAL A 394 -4.08 -28.86 6.38
C VAL A 394 -4.93 -27.62 6.67
N GLY A 395 -5.73 -27.67 7.72
CA GLY A 395 -6.62 -26.58 8.13
C GLY A 395 -7.76 -26.27 7.14
N LEU A 396 -8.41 -25.13 7.34
CA LEU A 396 -9.56 -24.67 6.56
C LEU A 396 -9.12 -23.89 5.31
N PRO A 397 -9.36 -24.40 4.09
CA PRO A 397 -9.16 -23.62 2.87
C PRO A 397 -10.36 -22.70 2.60
N ILE A 398 -10.07 -21.44 2.34
CA ILE A 398 -11.00 -20.40 1.86
C ILE A 398 -10.48 -19.91 0.52
N GLU A 399 -11.30 -20.07 -0.52
CA GLU A 399 -10.97 -19.59 -1.86
C GLU A 399 -11.91 -18.43 -2.22
N LEU A 400 -11.37 -17.22 -2.34
CA LEU A 400 -12.19 -16.04 -2.66
C LEU A 400 -12.48 -15.99 -4.16
N GLY A 401 -13.76 -15.81 -4.47
CA GLY A 401 -14.26 -15.60 -5.82
C GLY A 401 -14.50 -14.13 -6.14
N GLU A 402 -15.06 -13.92 -7.33
CA GLU A 402 -15.56 -12.62 -7.79
C GLU A 402 -16.86 -12.23 -7.09
N PHE A 403 -17.17 -10.94 -7.10
CA PHE A 403 -18.47 -10.45 -6.68
C PHE A 403 -19.59 -10.91 -7.60
N THR A 404 -20.71 -11.29 -7.00
CA THR A 404 -21.95 -11.59 -7.73
C THR A 404 -22.60 -10.29 -8.25
N PRO A 405 -23.51 -10.37 -9.23
CA PRO A 405 -24.27 -9.20 -9.69
C PRO A 405 -24.97 -8.44 -8.56
N GLU A 406 -25.50 -9.15 -7.56
CA GLU A 406 -26.15 -8.57 -6.39
C GLU A 406 -25.14 -7.77 -5.54
N GLN A 407 -23.93 -8.31 -5.35
CA GLN A 407 -22.87 -7.63 -4.61
C GLN A 407 -22.33 -6.40 -5.35
N VAL A 408 -22.21 -6.45 -6.69
CA VAL A 408 -21.82 -5.30 -7.49
C VAL A 408 -22.92 -4.23 -7.49
N GLN A 409 -24.19 -4.63 -7.61
CA GLN A 409 -25.32 -3.71 -7.50
C GLN A 409 -25.39 -3.03 -6.13
N GLU A 410 -25.09 -3.78 -5.06
CA GLU A 410 -24.95 -3.21 -3.73
C GLU A 410 -23.82 -2.17 -3.71
N LEU A 411 -22.64 -2.48 -4.24
CA LEU A 411 -21.54 -1.51 -4.34
C LEU A 411 -21.94 -0.26 -5.13
N VAL A 412 -22.63 -0.39 -6.27
CA VAL A 412 -23.14 0.76 -7.05
C VAL A 412 -23.97 1.68 -6.16
N ALA A 413 -24.94 1.12 -5.41
CA ALA A 413 -25.76 1.88 -4.48
C ALA A 413 -24.92 2.52 -3.35
N ARG A 414 -23.94 1.78 -2.81
CA ARG A 414 -23.02 2.29 -1.78
C ARG A 414 -22.07 3.37 -2.29
N HIS A 415 -21.90 3.56 -3.59
CA HIS A 415 -21.18 4.70 -4.19
C HIS A 415 -22.11 5.88 -4.52
N GLY A 416 -23.41 5.79 -4.23
CA GLY A 416 -24.38 6.84 -4.54
C GLY A 416 -24.80 6.87 -6.02
N LEU A 417 -24.46 5.82 -6.78
CA LEU A 417 -24.85 5.67 -8.18
C LEU A 417 -26.20 4.96 -8.28
N THR A 418 -26.94 5.23 -9.35
CA THR A 418 -28.21 4.56 -9.65
C THR A 418 -28.14 4.03 -11.07
N TRP A 419 -27.81 2.75 -11.21
CA TRP A 419 -27.73 2.08 -12.51
C TRP A 419 -28.91 1.15 -12.75
N THR A 420 -29.27 1.02 -14.01
CA THR A 420 -30.20 0.03 -14.54
C THR A 420 -29.54 -1.35 -14.62
N GLU A 421 -30.36 -2.40 -14.72
CA GLU A 421 -29.86 -3.78 -14.91
C GLU A 421 -28.99 -3.92 -16.16
N GLY A 422 -29.34 -3.21 -17.25
CA GLY A 422 -28.55 -3.21 -18.49
C GLY A 422 -27.19 -2.52 -18.35
N GLU A 423 -27.10 -1.44 -17.55
CA GLU A 423 -25.82 -0.77 -17.26
C GLU A 423 -24.92 -1.66 -16.39
N LEU A 424 -25.50 -2.34 -15.39
CA LEU A 424 -24.79 -3.31 -14.57
C LEU A 424 -24.27 -4.48 -15.41
N GLU A 425 -25.10 -5.03 -16.31
CA GLU A 425 -24.72 -6.12 -17.21
C GLU A 425 -23.57 -5.71 -18.15
N GLN A 426 -23.62 -4.50 -18.72
CA GLN A 426 -22.53 -3.98 -19.56
C GLN A 426 -21.24 -3.79 -18.77
N PHE A 427 -21.34 -3.26 -17.55
CA PHE A 427 -20.21 -3.04 -16.66
C PHE A 427 -19.53 -4.37 -16.27
N MET A 428 -20.31 -5.33 -15.75
CA MET A 428 -19.79 -6.65 -15.38
C MET A 428 -19.38 -7.49 -16.59
N GLY A 429 -20.01 -7.29 -17.75
CA GLY A 429 -19.59 -7.92 -19.00
C GLY A 429 -18.15 -7.55 -19.37
N LEU A 430 -17.74 -6.31 -19.10
CA LEU A 430 -16.38 -5.86 -19.38
C LEU A 430 -15.36 -6.36 -18.35
N ILE A 431 -15.61 -6.18 -17.05
CA ILE A 431 -14.58 -6.43 -16.01
C ILE A 431 -14.85 -7.64 -15.11
N GLY A 432 -15.98 -8.32 -15.28
CA GLY A 432 -16.44 -9.38 -14.38
C GLY A 432 -16.84 -8.84 -13.00
N GLY A 433 -16.75 -9.69 -11.99
CA GLY A 433 -16.93 -9.30 -10.58
C GLY A 433 -15.62 -9.06 -9.84
N HIS A 434 -14.52 -8.73 -10.55
CA HIS A 434 -13.21 -8.60 -9.92
C HIS A 434 -13.20 -7.46 -8.87
N PRO A 435 -12.98 -7.73 -7.56
CA PRO A 435 -13.20 -6.76 -6.49
C PRO A 435 -12.48 -5.41 -6.65
N TYR A 436 -11.16 -5.44 -6.93
CA TYR A 436 -10.40 -4.21 -7.16
C TYR A 436 -10.86 -3.42 -8.38
N MET A 437 -11.07 -4.07 -9.54
CA MET A 437 -11.55 -3.39 -10.74
C MET A 437 -12.93 -2.76 -10.49
N VAL A 438 -13.87 -3.53 -9.91
CA VAL A 438 -15.20 -3.01 -9.58
C VAL A 438 -15.10 -1.79 -8.68
N ARG A 439 -14.31 -1.85 -7.61
CA ARG A 439 -14.11 -0.72 -6.68
C ARG A 439 -13.46 0.49 -7.35
N SER A 440 -12.43 0.27 -8.16
CA SER A 440 -11.71 1.33 -8.87
C SER A 440 -12.60 2.06 -9.88
N ALA A 441 -13.35 1.34 -10.71
CA ALA A 441 -14.26 1.97 -11.65
C ALA A 441 -15.41 2.70 -10.95
N LEU A 442 -16.02 2.09 -9.92
CA LEU A 442 -17.09 2.76 -9.19
C LEU A 442 -16.62 4.02 -8.46
N TYR A 443 -15.38 4.03 -7.95
CA TYR A 443 -14.76 5.21 -7.36
C TYR A 443 -14.69 6.36 -8.38
N HIS A 444 -14.05 6.14 -9.53
CA HIS A 444 -13.89 7.19 -10.56
C HIS A 444 -15.23 7.64 -11.15
N ILE A 445 -16.19 6.72 -11.34
CA ILE A 445 -17.51 7.08 -11.85
C ILE A 445 -18.30 7.89 -10.82
N ALA A 446 -18.23 7.53 -9.54
CA ALA A 446 -18.91 8.27 -8.48
C ALA A 446 -18.25 9.63 -8.16
N ALA A 447 -16.93 9.73 -8.32
CA ALA A 447 -16.19 10.99 -8.19
C ALA A 447 -16.50 11.97 -9.35
N GLY A 448 -17.05 11.48 -10.46
CA GLY A 448 -17.34 12.27 -11.65
C GLY A 448 -16.13 12.42 -12.59
N ASP A 449 -15.05 11.67 -12.36
CA ASP A 449 -13.86 11.66 -13.22
C ASP A 449 -14.15 11.04 -14.61
N LEU A 450 -15.12 10.12 -14.65
CA LEU A 450 -15.40 9.30 -15.83
C LEU A 450 -16.88 8.90 -15.87
N SER A 451 -17.53 8.99 -17.04
CA SER A 451 -18.85 8.38 -17.22
C SER A 451 -18.76 6.87 -17.48
N LEU A 452 -19.85 6.12 -17.23
CA LEU A 452 -19.91 4.69 -17.57
C LEU A 452 -19.63 4.44 -19.06
N ALA A 453 -20.13 5.30 -19.95
CA ALA A 453 -19.90 5.18 -21.39
C ALA A 453 -18.42 5.39 -21.77
N GLU A 454 -17.75 6.36 -21.14
CA GLU A 454 -16.32 6.59 -21.33
C GLU A 454 -15.50 5.44 -20.76
N PHE A 455 -15.85 4.95 -19.56
CA PHE A 455 -15.23 3.78 -18.94
C PHE A 455 -15.25 2.55 -19.86
N LEU A 456 -16.42 2.19 -20.39
CA LEU A 456 -16.57 1.03 -21.28
C LEU A 456 -15.71 1.14 -22.55
N ARG A 457 -15.40 2.37 -22.99
CA ARG A 457 -14.56 2.65 -24.15
C ARG A 457 -13.07 2.68 -23.82
N THR A 458 -12.66 3.31 -22.70
CA THR A 458 -11.26 3.58 -22.38
C THR A 458 -10.60 2.52 -21.52
N ALA A 459 -11.35 1.79 -20.67
CA ALA A 459 -10.81 0.77 -19.78
C ALA A 459 -9.87 -0.26 -20.45
N PRO A 460 -10.14 -0.78 -21.67
CA PRO A 460 -9.24 -1.72 -22.35
C PRO A 460 -8.08 -1.05 -23.10
N THR A 461 -7.71 0.20 -22.79
CA THR A 461 -6.68 0.98 -23.52
C THR A 461 -5.63 1.57 -22.59
N GLU A 462 -4.51 2.07 -23.13
CA GLU A 462 -3.48 2.80 -22.35
C GLU A 462 -4.00 4.09 -21.71
N ALA A 463 -5.12 4.64 -22.20
CA ALA A 463 -5.74 5.84 -21.64
C ALA A 463 -6.78 5.53 -20.55
N GLY A 464 -7.03 4.24 -20.28
CA GLY A 464 -7.99 3.80 -19.27
C GLY A 464 -7.38 3.76 -17.87
N ILE A 465 -8.26 3.72 -16.86
CA ILE A 465 -7.89 3.65 -15.44
C ILE A 465 -7.15 2.36 -15.03
N TYR A 466 -7.07 1.37 -15.92
CA TYR A 466 -6.39 0.11 -15.69
C TYR A 466 -5.07 -0.05 -16.45
N SER A 467 -4.57 1.01 -17.10
CA SER A 467 -3.38 0.94 -17.96
C SER A 467 -2.17 0.33 -17.24
N ASP A 468 -1.82 0.82 -16.06
CA ASP A 468 -0.66 0.32 -15.31
C ASP A 468 -0.87 -1.13 -14.82
N TYR A 469 -2.08 -1.44 -14.36
CA TYR A 469 -2.46 -2.80 -13.95
C TYR A 469 -2.32 -3.79 -15.12
N LEU A 470 -2.81 -3.43 -16.31
CA LEU A 470 -2.77 -4.27 -17.50
C LEU A 470 -1.36 -4.35 -18.10
N ARG A 471 -0.58 -3.27 -18.02
CA ARG A 471 0.83 -3.24 -18.46
C ARG A 471 1.71 -4.14 -17.60
N GLY A 472 1.48 -4.22 -16.29
CA GLY A 472 2.17 -5.16 -15.41
C GLY A 472 1.97 -6.63 -15.82
N HIS A 473 0.73 -7.00 -16.14
CA HIS A 473 0.40 -8.33 -16.67
C HIS A 473 1.01 -8.57 -18.05
N LEU A 474 0.94 -7.57 -18.95
CA LEU A 474 1.53 -7.66 -20.28
C LEU A 474 3.04 -7.93 -20.20
N LYS A 475 3.77 -7.15 -19.40
CA LYS A 475 5.21 -7.33 -19.20
C LYS A 475 5.54 -8.75 -18.73
N THR A 476 4.75 -9.28 -17.80
CA THR A 476 4.91 -10.66 -17.34
C THR A 476 4.68 -11.68 -18.48
N LEU A 477 3.67 -11.47 -19.32
CA LEU A 477 3.40 -12.35 -20.47
C LEU A 477 4.47 -12.25 -21.55
N GLU A 478 5.12 -11.09 -21.71
CA GLU A 478 6.25 -10.86 -22.62
C GLU A 478 7.54 -11.50 -22.09
N ASP A 479 7.80 -11.38 -20.79
CA ASP A 479 8.96 -11.99 -20.11
C ASP A 479 8.90 -13.53 -20.13
N TYR A 480 7.70 -14.11 -20.24
CA TYR A 480 7.46 -15.56 -20.31
C TYR A 480 6.70 -15.96 -21.60
N PRO A 481 7.41 -16.18 -22.72
CA PRO A 481 6.79 -16.42 -24.04
C PRO A 481 5.82 -17.60 -24.10
N GLU A 482 6.03 -18.66 -23.31
CA GLU A 482 5.10 -19.79 -23.23
C GLU A 482 3.74 -19.38 -22.64
N LEU A 483 3.75 -18.52 -21.60
CA LEU A 483 2.54 -17.97 -21.01
C LEU A 483 1.88 -16.96 -21.95
N GLY A 484 2.67 -16.13 -22.63
CA GLY A 484 2.16 -15.22 -23.67
C GLY A 484 1.45 -15.97 -24.80
N ALA A 485 2.02 -17.07 -25.29
CA ALA A 485 1.42 -17.91 -26.32
C ALA A 485 0.13 -18.60 -25.81
N ALA A 486 0.14 -19.12 -24.59
CA ALA A 486 -1.04 -19.70 -23.97
C ALA A 486 -2.17 -18.67 -23.79
N MET A 487 -1.83 -17.46 -23.32
CA MET A 487 -2.79 -16.37 -23.17
C MET A 487 -3.34 -15.94 -24.53
N LYS A 488 -2.50 -15.87 -25.58
CA LYS A 488 -2.92 -15.60 -26.96
C LYS A 488 -4.00 -16.59 -27.42
N LEU A 489 -3.81 -17.89 -27.21
CA LEU A 489 -4.81 -18.90 -27.57
C LEU A 489 -6.15 -18.65 -26.86
N VAL A 490 -6.11 -18.30 -25.58
CA VAL A 490 -7.29 -18.07 -24.74
C VAL A 490 -8.07 -16.83 -25.18
N ILE A 491 -7.38 -15.72 -25.51
CA ILE A 491 -8.04 -14.47 -25.92
C ILE A 491 -8.52 -14.47 -27.38
N THR A 492 -7.95 -15.30 -28.25
CA THR A 492 -8.42 -15.41 -29.65
C THR A 492 -9.60 -16.39 -29.81
N SER A 493 -9.81 -17.30 -28.85
CA SER A 493 -10.87 -18.31 -28.94
C SER A 493 -12.18 -17.80 -28.33
N GLU A 494 -13.31 -17.99 -29.02
CA GLU A 494 -14.65 -17.72 -28.46
C GLU A 494 -15.08 -18.79 -27.44
N ALA A 495 -14.58 -20.02 -27.59
CA ALA A 495 -14.85 -21.13 -26.68
C ALA A 495 -13.70 -21.33 -25.67
N PRO A 496 -13.95 -21.92 -24.48
CA PRO A 496 -12.89 -22.30 -23.54
C PRO A 496 -11.84 -23.21 -24.19
N VAL A 497 -10.56 -22.94 -23.90
CA VAL A 497 -9.40 -23.61 -24.50
C VAL A 497 -8.72 -24.55 -23.51
N ARG A 498 -8.29 -25.73 -23.98
CA ARG A 498 -7.47 -26.66 -23.19
C ARG A 498 -6.00 -26.22 -23.26
N LEU A 499 -5.45 -25.79 -22.13
CA LEU A 499 -4.02 -25.50 -21.98
C LEU A 499 -3.27 -26.63 -21.26
N ARG A 500 -1.94 -26.58 -21.24
CA ARG A 500 -1.16 -27.44 -20.34
C ARG A 500 -1.45 -27.05 -18.90
N SER A 501 -1.35 -28.02 -17.98
CA SER A 501 -1.69 -27.81 -16.57
C SER A 501 -0.91 -26.65 -15.94
N GLU A 502 0.38 -26.52 -16.25
CA GLU A 502 1.23 -25.45 -15.72
C GLU A 502 0.84 -24.07 -16.24
N GLU A 503 0.53 -23.95 -17.53
CA GLU A 503 0.09 -22.70 -18.18
C GLU A 503 -1.27 -22.27 -17.62
N SER A 504 -2.22 -23.19 -17.58
CA SER A 504 -3.56 -23.00 -17.02
C SER A 504 -3.48 -22.50 -15.57
N PHE A 505 -2.65 -23.17 -14.76
CA PHE A 505 -2.46 -22.83 -13.36
C PHE A 505 -1.84 -21.44 -13.19
N LYS A 506 -0.78 -21.11 -13.92
CA LYS A 506 -0.10 -19.80 -13.81
C LYS A 506 -0.98 -18.65 -14.27
N LEU A 507 -1.69 -18.80 -15.39
CA LEU A 507 -2.62 -17.76 -15.86
C LEU A 507 -3.79 -17.55 -14.89
N ASP A 508 -4.26 -18.62 -14.26
CA ASP A 508 -5.34 -18.59 -13.27
C ASP A 508 -4.86 -17.92 -11.96
N SER A 509 -3.65 -18.22 -11.49
CA SER A 509 -3.07 -17.59 -10.30
C SER A 509 -2.72 -16.11 -10.51
N MET A 510 -2.38 -15.72 -11.74
CA MET A 510 -2.29 -14.31 -12.15
C MET A 510 -3.65 -13.61 -12.20
N GLY A 511 -4.75 -14.36 -12.11
CA GLY A 511 -6.11 -13.82 -12.20
C GLY A 511 -6.53 -13.45 -13.63
N LEU A 512 -5.84 -13.93 -14.66
CA LEU A 512 -6.12 -13.60 -16.06
C LEU A 512 -7.18 -14.50 -16.70
N VAL A 513 -7.26 -15.75 -16.25
CA VAL A 513 -8.22 -16.74 -16.76
C VAL A 513 -9.07 -17.32 -15.64
N VAL A 514 -10.16 -17.97 -16.04
CA VAL A 514 -11.00 -18.80 -15.17
C VAL A 514 -11.17 -20.19 -15.79
N ARG A 515 -11.16 -21.22 -14.94
CA ARG A 515 -11.34 -22.61 -15.38
C ARG A 515 -12.81 -22.92 -15.61
N VAL A 516 -13.08 -23.59 -16.72
CA VAL A 516 -14.39 -24.16 -17.08
C VAL A 516 -14.15 -25.63 -17.38
N ASP A 517 -14.53 -26.49 -16.44
CA ASP A 517 -14.17 -27.90 -16.41
C ASP A 517 -12.64 -28.10 -16.53
N ASN A 518 -12.22 -28.59 -17.70
CA ASN A 518 -10.85 -28.89 -18.06
C ASN A 518 -10.23 -27.79 -18.95
N ASN A 519 -10.99 -26.77 -19.30
CA ASN A 519 -10.58 -25.70 -20.19
C ASN A 519 -10.46 -24.38 -19.41
N VAL A 520 -9.94 -23.35 -20.07
CA VAL A 520 -9.88 -21.99 -19.54
C VAL A 520 -10.46 -20.99 -20.52
N LYS A 521 -11.00 -19.90 -20.00
CA LYS A 521 -11.42 -18.73 -20.77
C LYS A 521 -10.86 -17.46 -20.13
N PRO A 522 -10.78 -16.32 -20.84
CA PRO A 522 -10.42 -15.06 -20.20
C PRO A 522 -11.38 -14.79 -19.04
N ARG A 523 -10.86 -14.28 -17.93
CA ARG A 523 -11.67 -13.98 -16.74
C ARG A 523 -12.73 -12.93 -17.03
N CYS A 524 -12.36 -11.90 -17.80
CA CYS A 524 -13.26 -10.83 -18.23
C CYS A 524 -12.93 -10.36 -19.66
N ASP A 525 -13.86 -9.64 -20.28
CA ASP A 525 -13.72 -9.15 -21.66
C ASP A 525 -12.65 -8.04 -21.78
N LEU A 526 -12.37 -7.32 -20.69
CA LEU A 526 -11.28 -6.36 -20.58
C LEU A 526 -9.95 -6.98 -21.01
N TYR A 527 -9.63 -8.16 -20.47
CA TYR A 527 -8.40 -8.89 -20.81
C TYR A 527 -8.40 -9.32 -22.26
N ARG A 528 -9.52 -9.81 -22.78
CA ARG A 528 -9.64 -10.17 -24.19
C ARG A 528 -9.32 -8.97 -25.08
N ARG A 529 -9.98 -7.83 -24.87
CA ARG A 529 -9.78 -6.63 -25.69
C ARG A 529 -8.36 -6.08 -25.60
N TYR A 530 -7.83 -5.92 -24.39
CA TYR A 530 -6.52 -5.31 -24.18
C TYR A 530 -5.38 -6.17 -24.73
N PHE A 531 -5.39 -7.48 -24.44
CA PHE A 531 -4.31 -8.38 -24.86
C PHE A 531 -4.44 -8.81 -26.32
N CYS A 532 -5.64 -8.82 -26.93
CA CYS A 532 -5.75 -9.14 -28.37
C CYS A 532 -5.03 -8.11 -29.23
N ASP A 533 -5.10 -6.83 -28.87
CA ASP A 533 -4.40 -5.75 -29.58
C ASP A 533 -2.87 -5.91 -29.51
N ARG A 534 -2.34 -6.42 -28.38
CA ARG A 534 -0.90 -6.45 -28.08
C ARG A 534 -0.22 -7.79 -28.36
N LEU A 535 -0.86 -8.90 -27.98
CA LEU A 535 -0.37 -10.27 -28.18
C LEU A 535 -0.99 -10.91 -29.43
N GLY A 536 -2.21 -10.50 -29.77
CA GLY A 536 -3.02 -11.12 -30.81
C GLY A 536 -2.45 -10.94 -32.20
N GLY A 537 -1.79 -9.81 -32.49
CA GLY A 537 -1.06 -9.53 -33.73
C GLY A 537 -1.79 -9.99 -35.00
N ASN A 538 -2.52 -9.06 -35.64
CA ASN A 538 -3.22 -9.22 -36.93
C ASN A 538 -2.70 -10.34 -37.84
#